data_AF-A0A1H0L1H1-F1
#
_entry.id   AF-A0A1H0L1H1-F1
#
_cell.length_a   1.000
_cell.length_b   1.000
_cell.length_c   1.000
_cell.angle_alpha   90.00
_cell.angle_beta   90.00
_cell.angle_gamma   90.00
#
_symmetry.space_group_name_H-M   'P 1'
#
loop_
_entity.id
_entity.type
_entity.pdbx_description
1 polymer ?
#
loop_
_entity_poly.entity_id
_entity_poly.type
_entity_poly.pdbx_seq_one_letter_code
_entity_poly.pdbx_strand_id
1 'polypeptide(L)'
;MPDMTPALRRRPLWRLFIMPALLVVAAIAWSGFWFYAASEVGVRADAWRAREAKSGRVYDCGKRSVAGYPFRLEVSCEDASVSLVSQTAGAPSAFTARLSEIMVIAQIYQPNLLIADFKAPATLADRGEPPSMKVNWTTGRSSITGLPTNPQRASIVFDNPAIDRINGPVQTPLAKAGHVELHGRIAEGSPQDHPVIETVLQISGGTIQEVHPLLAQPFDADVQTKLSGLKDFAPKPWPERFREIQAAGGHVEIVRSRIQQGDLVAVAAGTLGLNASGRIEGELQMTVAGIEKVIPALGIEKMLEEGVPQATLDKVAPGVKSQDLNNLFGALDKAIPGLGKVVKQNANAGVAAGINSFGTAAELEGKKARAFPLRFVDGAVFFGPIKVAQLPPLF
;
A
#
# COMPACT_ATOMS: atom_id res chain seq x y z
N MET A 1 43.85 -28.27 -84.51
CA MET A 1 43.77 -27.88 -83.09
C MET A 1 42.39 -28.28 -82.60
N PRO A 2 42.21 -29.25 -81.69
CA PRO A 2 40.90 -29.52 -81.13
C PRO A 2 40.63 -28.58 -79.95
N ASP A 3 39.46 -27.94 -79.99
CA ASP A 3 38.96 -27.00 -78.99
C ASP A 3 38.81 -27.64 -77.60
N MET A 4 39.48 -27.08 -76.61
CA MET A 4 39.24 -27.39 -75.20
C MET A 4 38.02 -26.62 -74.72
N THR A 5 36.89 -27.29 -74.57
CA THR A 5 35.73 -26.76 -73.84
C THR A 5 36.03 -26.76 -72.34
N PRO A 6 35.95 -25.62 -71.64
CA PRO A 6 36.22 -25.58 -70.20
C PRO A 6 35.09 -26.28 -69.44
N ALA A 7 35.44 -27.32 -68.68
CA ALA A 7 34.50 -27.98 -67.78
C ALA A 7 33.97 -26.98 -66.75
N LEU A 8 32.65 -26.74 -66.75
CA LEU A 8 31.97 -25.94 -65.73
C LEU A 8 32.29 -26.52 -64.35
N ARG A 9 33.10 -25.79 -63.58
CA ARG A 9 33.47 -26.13 -62.21
C ARG A 9 32.19 -26.10 -61.35
N ARG A 10 31.58 -27.26 -61.11
CA ARG A 10 30.40 -27.39 -60.24
C ARG A 10 30.75 -26.83 -58.86
N ARG A 11 30.24 -25.64 -58.55
CA ARG A 11 30.34 -25.08 -57.19
C ARG A 11 29.64 -26.06 -56.25
N PRO A 12 30.29 -26.50 -55.15
CA PRO A 12 29.76 -27.62 -54.39
C PRO A 12 28.52 -27.13 -53.61
N LEU A 13 27.35 -27.65 -54.00
CA LEU A 13 26.03 -27.27 -53.49
C LEU A 13 25.91 -27.43 -51.96
N TRP A 14 26.74 -28.25 -51.33
CA TRP A 14 26.77 -28.42 -49.87
C TRP A 14 27.01 -27.10 -49.11
N ARG A 15 27.75 -26.14 -49.68
CA ARG A 15 27.98 -24.82 -49.05
C ARG A 15 26.68 -24.01 -48.89
N LEU A 16 25.68 -24.29 -49.72
CA LEU A 16 24.35 -23.69 -49.62
C LEU A 16 23.57 -24.24 -48.41
N PHE A 17 23.82 -25.49 -48.04
CA PHE A 17 23.14 -26.18 -46.94
C PHE A 17 23.80 -25.98 -45.57
N ILE A 18 25.03 -25.47 -45.52
CA ILE A 18 25.75 -25.20 -44.25
C ILE A 18 24.95 -24.22 -43.38
N MET A 19 24.49 -23.09 -43.94
CA MET A 19 23.75 -22.08 -43.17
C MET A 19 22.39 -22.60 -42.66
N PRO A 20 21.53 -23.23 -43.50
CA PRO A 20 20.32 -23.89 -43.02
C PRO A 20 20.60 -24.96 -41.97
N ALA A 21 21.63 -25.80 -42.14
CA ALA A 21 21.98 -26.83 -41.16
C ALA A 21 22.40 -26.22 -39.82
N LEU A 22 23.21 -25.15 -39.84
CA LEU A 22 23.59 -24.42 -38.63
C LEU A 22 22.38 -23.80 -37.92
N LEU A 23 21.43 -23.23 -38.67
CA LEU A 23 20.18 -22.72 -38.09
C LEU A 23 19.35 -23.82 -37.44
N VAL A 24 19.25 -24.99 -38.08
CA VAL A 24 18.55 -26.14 -37.50
C VAL A 24 19.24 -26.61 -36.21
N VAL A 25 20.57 -26.72 -36.22
CA VAL A 25 21.35 -27.08 -35.01
C VAL A 25 21.13 -26.05 -33.90
N ALA A 26 21.16 -24.75 -34.22
CA ALA A 26 20.89 -23.69 -33.26
C ALA A 26 19.46 -23.78 -32.70
N ALA A 27 18.47 -24.06 -33.55
CA ALA A 27 17.07 -24.22 -33.12
C ALA A 27 16.87 -25.43 -32.20
N ILE A 28 17.54 -26.56 -32.49
CA ILE A 28 17.52 -27.76 -31.63
C ILE A 28 18.20 -27.46 -30.29
N ALA A 29 19.39 -26.85 -30.32
CA ALA A 29 20.11 -26.46 -29.10
C ALA A 29 19.29 -25.48 -28.25
N TRP A 30 18.65 -24.50 -28.88
CA TRP A 30 17.78 -23.54 -28.20
C TRP A 30 16.53 -24.21 -27.61
N SER A 31 15.91 -25.12 -28.35
CA SER A 31 14.78 -25.92 -27.86
C SER A 31 15.19 -26.74 -26.63
N GLY A 32 16.32 -27.44 -26.70
CA GLY A 32 16.86 -28.20 -25.57
C GLY A 32 17.12 -27.33 -24.34
N PHE A 33 17.74 -26.16 -24.53
CA PHE A 33 17.95 -25.18 -23.47
C PHE A 33 16.62 -24.70 -22.86
N TRP A 34 15.63 -24.35 -23.68
CA TRP A 34 14.36 -23.81 -23.20
C TRP A 34 13.58 -24.86 -22.39
N PHE A 35 13.47 -26.10 -22.88
CA PHE A 35 12.77 -27.17 -22.15
C PHE A 35 13.50 -27.54 -20.84
N TYR A 36 14.83 -27.51 -20.83
CA TYR A 36 15.62 -27.66 -19.61
C TYR A 36 15.30 -26.53 -18.62
N ALA A 37 15.35 -25.27 -19.05
CA ALA A 37 15.03 -24.12 -18.21
C ALA A 37 13.59 -24.19 -17.67
N ALA A 38 12.61 -24.57 -18.49
CA ALA A 38 11.22 -24.76 -18.08
C ALA A 38 11.06 -25.87 -17.00
N SER A 39 11.86 -26.94 -17.07
CA SER A 39 11.84 -28.00 -16.05
C SER A 39 12.43 -27.55 -14.71
N GLU A 40 13.46 -26.69 -14.74
CA GLU A 40 14.14 -26.18 -13.54
C GLU A 40 13.27 -25.17 -12.75
N VAL A 41 12.31 -24.51 -13.41
CA VAL A 41 11.35 -23.59 -12.77
C VAL A 41 10.67 -24.23 -11.56
N GLY A 42 10.24 -25.49 -11.70
CA GLY A 42 9.53 -26.20 -10.63
C GLY A 42 10.37 -26.34 -9.36
N VAL A 43 11.62 -26.78 -9.52
CA VAL A 43 12.58 -26.97 -8.41
C VAL A 43 12.87 -25.65 -7.70
N ARG A 44 13.09 -24.58 -8.47
CA ARG A 44 13.38 -23.24 -7.93
C ARG A 44 12.18 -22.63 -7.22
N ALA A 45 10.98 -22.81 -7.77
CA ALA A 45 9.74 -22.37 -7.14
C ALA A 45 9.51 -23.08 -5.81
N ASP A 46 9.71 -24.39 -5.74
CA ASP A 46 9.51 -25.16 -4.52
C ASP A 46 10.54 -24.80 -3.44
N ALA A 47 11.80 -24.59 -3.84
CA ALA A 47 12.83 -24.08 -2.95
C ALA A 47 12.50 -22.67 -2.41
N TRP A 48 11.91 -21.80 -3.24
CA TRP A 48 11.44 -20.47 -2.80
C TRP A 48 10.27 -20.59 -1.82
N ARG A 49 9.24 -21.40 -2.13
CA ARG A 49 8.11 -21.66 -1.23
C ARG A 49 8.57 -22.15 0.14
N ALA A 50 9.54 -23.07 0.17
CA ALA A 50 10.11 -23.57 1.42
C ALA A 50 10.85 -22.50 2.24
N ARG A 51 11.47 -21.50 1.59
CA ARG A 51 12.08 -20.34 2.28
C ARG A 51 11.02 -19.42 2.85
N GLU A 52 9.98 -19.10 2.09
CA GLU A 52 8.87 -18.25 2.55
C GLU A 52 8.09 -18.89 3.72
N ALA A 53 7.90 -20.21 3.69
CA ALA A 53 7.22 -20.95 4.75
C ALA A 53 7.93 -20.81 6.10
N LYS A 54 9.28 -20.72 6.11
CA LYS A 54 10.07 -20.48 7.34
C LYS A 54 9.77 -19.11 7.96
N SER A 55 9.33 -18.15 7.16
CA SER A 55 8.98 -16.79 7.59
C SER A 55 7.47 -16.60 7.79
N GLY A 56 6.72 -17.71 7.91
CA GLY A 56 5.28 -17.70 8.19
C GLY A 56 4.41 -17.42 6.96
N ARG A 57 4.95 -17.49 5.74
CA ARG A 57 4.19 -17.29 4.50
C ARG A 57 4.15 -18.58 3.68
N VAL A 58 2.99 -19.22 3.66
CA VAL A 58 2.79 -20.46 2.91
C VAL A 58 2.11 -20.12 1.60
N TYR A 59 2.82 -20.36 0.50
CA TYR A 59 2.30 -20.22 -0.85
C TYR A 59 1.96 -21.60 -1.40
N ASP A 60 0.75 -21.76 -1.92
CA ASP A 60 0.35 -22.98 -2.62
C ASP A 60 -0.21 -22.68 -4.01
N CYS A 61 -0.05 -23.65 -4.89
CA CYS A 61 -0.40 -23.54 -6.28
C CYS A 61 -1.17 -24.79 -6.69
N GLY A 62 -2.48 -24.65 -6.96
CA GLY A 62 -3.33 -25.77 -7.32
C GLY A 62 -2.86 -26.46 -8.60
N LYS A 63 -2.73 -25.68 -9.68
CA LYS A 63 -2.25 -26.19 -10.97
C LYS A 63 -1.23 -25.24 -11.59
N ARG A 64 -0.02 -25.76 -11.77
CA ARG A 64 1.11 -25.03 -12.34
C ARG A 64 1.32 -25.42 -13.80
N SER A 65 1.53 -24.45 -14.68
CA SER A 65 1.96 -24.70 -16.06
C SER A 65 3.09 -23.76 -16.46
N VAL A 66 3.93 -24.19 -17.40
CA VAL A 66 5.04 -23.38 -17.92
C VAL A 66 4.91 -23.30 -19.45
N ALA A 67 4.84 -22.09 -19.97
CA ALA A 67 4.73 -21.76 -21.39
C ALA A 67 5.72 -20.64 -21.77
N GLY A 68 5.61 -20.09 -22.99
CA GLY A 68 6.41 -18.92 -23.41
C GLY A 68 7.54 -19.20 -24.41
N TYR A 69 7.65 -20.42 -24.94
CA TYR A 69 8.63 -20.75 -25.98
C TYR A 69 8.53 -19.79 -27.19
N PRO A 70 9.65 -19.33 -27.77
CA PRO A 70 11.04 -19.64 -27.41
C PRO A 70 11.72 -18.65 -26.47
N PHE A 71 11.15 -17.48 -26.21
CA PHE A 71 11.91 -16.32 -25.71
C PHE A 71 11.56 -15.88 -24.28
N ARG A 72 10.62 -16.55 -23.63
CA ARG A 72 10.19 -16.26 -22.27
C ARG A 72 9.77 -17.53 -21.53
N LEU A 73 9.70 -17.41 -20.22
CA LEU A 73 9.15 -18.41 -19.32
C LEU A 73 7.93 -17.78 -18.66
N GLU A 74 6.75 -18.28 -19.01
CA GLU A 74 5.46 -17.88 -18.46
C GLU A 74 5.01 -19.00 -17.51
N VAL A 75 4.99 -18.71 -16.22
CA VAL A 75 4.59 -19.65 -15.18
C VAL A 75 3.20 -19.27 -14.72
N SER A 76 2.18 -20.04 -15.12
CA SER A 76 0.83 -19.85 -14.61
C SER A 76 0.58 -20.74 -13.40
N CYS A 77 -0.18 -20.19 -12.45
CA CYS A 77 -0.62 -20.85 -11.26
C CYS A 77 -2.12 -20.60 -11.07
N GLU A 78 -2.93 -21.60 -11.43
CA GLU A 78 -4.37 -21.61 -11.17
C GLU A 78 -4.63 -21.98 -9.70
N ASP A 79 -5.68 -21.40 -9.12
CA ASP A 79 -6.09 -21.59 -7.72
C ASP A 79 -4.94 -21.33 -6.73
N ALA A 80 -4.24 -20.21 -6.92
CA ALA A 80 -3.15 -19.81 -6.05
C ALA A 80 -3.68 -19.45 -4.65
N SER A 81 -3.02 -19.94 -3.60
CA SER A 81 -3.35 -19.58 -2.22
C SER A 81 -2.13 -19.09 -1.45
N VAL A 82 -2.35 -18.06 -0.63
CA VAL A 82 -1.33 -17.45 0.23
C VAL A 82 -1.87 -17.42 1.64
N SER A 83 -1.27 -18.22 2.51
CA SER A 83 -1.55 -18.22 3.95
C SER A 83 -0.46 -17.46 4.67
N LEU A 84 -0.85 -16.34 5.28
CA LEU A 84 0.02 -15.47 6.07
C LEU A 84 -0.22 -15.77 7.55
N VAL A 85 0.81 -16.20 8.26
CA VAL A 85 0.77 -16.49 9.70
C VAL A 85 1.65 -15.47 10.42
N SER A 86 1.12 -14.85 11.48
CA SER A 86 1.88 -13.98 12.40
C SER A 86 2.62 -12.82 11.71
N GLN A 87 1.95 -12.14 10.77
CA GLN A 87 2.57 -11.03 10.04
C GLN A 87 2.45 -9.68 10.76
N THR A 88 1.70 -9.55 11.86
CA THR A 88 1.46 -8.26 12.54
C THR A 88 1.84 -8.33 14.02
N ALA A 89 2.10 -7.17 14.62
CA ALA A 89 2.29 -7.04 16.07
C ALA A 89 0.91 -7.15 16.74
N GLY A 90 0.60 -8.33 17.27
CA GLY A 90 -0.67 -8.61 17.92
C GLY A 90 -0.99 -10.10 17.98
N ALA A 91 -2.26 -10.43 18.18
CA ALA A 91 -2.71 -11.82 18.10
C ALA A 91 -2.36 -12.39 16.73
N PRO A 92 -1.88 -13.65 16.64
CA PRO A 92 -1.55 -14.29 15.37
C PRO A 92 -2.82 -14.47 14.53
N SER A 93 -3.21 -13.44 13.78
CA SER A 93 -4.25 -13.52 12.76
C SER A 93 -3.66 -14.25 11.57
N ALA A 94 -4.07 -15.51 11.41
CA ALA A 94 -3.73 -16.27 10.22
C ALA A 94 -4.78 -15.94 9.15
N PHE A 95 -4.31 -15.39 8.05
CA PHE A 95 -5.16 -14.92 6.97
C PHE A 95 -4.82 -15.69 5.68
N THR A 96 -5.83 -16.12 4.94
CA THR A 96 -5.68 -16.83 3.67
C THR A 96 -6.26 -16.02 2.52
N ALA A 97 -5.42 -15.61 1.58
CA ALA A 97 -5.86 -15.10 0.29
C ALA A 97 -5.90 -16.24 -0.73
N ARG A 98 -6.97 -16.31 -1.52
CA ARG A 98 -7.04 -17.17 -2.72
C ARG A 98 -7.24 -16.31 -3.95
N LEU A 99 -6.48 -16.57 -5.00
CA LEU A 99 -6.54 -15.88 -6.28
C LEU A 99 -6.84 -16.91 -7.37
N SER A 100 -7.66 -16.52 -8.35
CA SER A 100 -8.02 -17.41 -9.47
C SER A 100 -6.79 -17.85 -10.26
N GLU A 101 -5.91 -16.90 -10.60
CA GLU A 101 -4.71 -17.19 -11.36
C GLU A 101 -3.62 -16.13 -11.09
N ILE A 102 -2.38 -16.59 -10.99
CA ILE A 102 -1.17 -15.76 -11.02
C ILE A 102 -0.31 -16.21 -12.18
N MET A 103 0.06 -15.29 -13.07
CA MET A 103 0.96 -15.55 -14.19
C MET A 103 2.25 -14.76 -14.01
N VAL A 104 3.38 -15.46 -13.84
CA VAL A 104 4.71 -14.86 -13.69
C VAL A 104 5.47 -15.00 -15.00
N ILE A 105 6.00 -13.89 -15.51
CA ILE A 105 6.70 -13.81 -16.79
C ILE A 105 8.15 -13.40 -16.53
N ALA A 106 9.08 -14.24 -16.98
CA ALA A 106 10.50 -13.95 -17.04
C ALA A 106 10.99 -13.96 -18.50
N GLN A 107 11.66 -12.89 -18.93
CA GLN A 107 12.17 -12.76 -20.29
C GLN A 107 13.61 -13.30 -20.35
N ILE A 108 13.90 -14.19 -21.31
CA ILE A 108 15.23 -14.81 -21.41
C ILE A 108 16.31 -13.78 -21.77
N TYR A 109 15.95 -12.76 -22.56
CA TYR A 109 16.84 -11.64 -22.94
C TYR A 109 16.88 -10.51 -21.92
N GLN A 110 16.06 -10.56 -20.87
CA GLN A 110 16.04 -9.57 -19.79
C GLN A 110 15.87 -10.28 -18.43
N PRO A 111 16.88 -11.07 -17.99
CA PRO A 111 16.76 -11.99 -16.86
C PRO A 111 16.60 -11.29 -15.50
N ASN A 112 16.86 -9.99 -15.43
CA ASN A 112 16.72 -9.19 -14.23
C ASN A 112 15.32 -8.57 -14.08
N LEU A 113 14.39 -8.82 -15.00
CA LEU A 113 13.02 -8.33 -14.95
C LEU A 113 12.05 -9.50 -14.77
N LEU A 114 11.29 -9.45 -13.68
CA LEU A 114 10.20 -10.35 -13.40
C LEU A 114 8.89 -9.56 -13.42
N ILE A 115 7.91 -10.03 -14.18
CA ILE A 115 6.56 -9.44 -14.24
C ILE A 115 5.58 -10.46 -13.69
N ALA A 116 4.60 -10.05 -12.90
CA ALA A 116 3.50 -10.92 -12.50
C ALA A 116 2.16 -10.26 -12.76
N ASP A 117 1.29 -10.96 -13.48
CA ASP A 117 -0.10 -10.60 -13.71
C ASP A 117 -1.00 -11.39 -12.75
N PHE A 118 -1.90 -10.67 -12.08
CA PHE A 118 -2.86 -11.22 -11.13
C PHE A 118 -4.26 -11.17 -11.74
N LYS A 119 -4.97 -12.31 -11.78
CA LYS A 119 -6.35 -12.37 -12.27
C LYS A 119 -7.34 -12.27 -11.12
N ALA A 120 -8.30 -11.36 -11.27
CA ALA A 120 -9.43 -11.25 -10.37
C ALA A 120 -10.38 -12.46 -10.52
N PRO A 121 -11.22 -12.75 -9.50
CA PRO A 121 -11.21 -12.17 -8.17
C PRO A 121 -10.11 -12.76 -7.26
N ALA A 122 -9.76 -12.02 -6.20
CA ALA A 122 -9.21 -12.62 -4.98
C ALA A 122 -10.30 -12.73 -3.91
N THR A 123 -10.17 -13.74 -3.06
CA THR A 123 -10.98 -13.89 -1.85
C THR A 123 -10.08 -13.92 -0.63
N LEU A 124 -10.56 -13.30 0.44
CA LEU A 124 -9.86 -13.15 1.70
C LEU A 124 -10.69 -13.85 2.77
N ALA A 125 -10.07 -14.78 3.49
CA ALA A 125 -10.67 -15.51 4.60
C ALA A 125 -9.73 -15.54 5.82
N ASP A 126 -10.30 -15.44 7.01
CA ASP A 126 -9.59 -15.83 8.23
C ASP A 126 -9.39 -17.37 8.24
N ARG A 127 -8.36 -17.83 8.95
CA ARG A 127 -7.97 -19.25 8.89
C ARG A 127 -9.10 -20.16 9.41
N GLY A 128 -9.59 -21.02 8.52
CA GLY A 128 -10.64 -21.98 8.84
C GLY A 128 -12.06 -21.41 8.74
N GLU A 129 -12.19 -20.13 8.39
CA GLU A 129 -13.46 -19.45 8.20
C GLU A 129 -13.82 -19.33 6.71
N PRO A 130 -15.12 -19.13 6.39
CA PRO A 130 -15.50 -18.77 5.03
C PRO A 130 -14.93 -17.41 4.62
N PRO A 131 -14.80 -17.13 3.31
CA PRO A 131 -14.34 -15.83 2.82
C PRO A 131 -15.18 -14.68 3.35
N SER A 132 -14.52 -13.69 3.96
CA SER A 132 -15.12 -12.48 4.53
C SER A 132 -14.93 -11.26 3.62
N MET A 133 -14.02 -11.31 2.64
CA MET A 133 -13.89 -10.25 1.64
C MET A 133 -13.62 -10.81 0.24
N LYS A 134 -14.12 -10.09 -0.77
CA LYS A 134 -13.85 -10.31 -2.19
C LYS A 134 -13.19 -9.07 -2.76
N VAL A 135 -12.12 -9.27 -3.51
CA VAL A 135 -11.40 -8.19 -4.18
C VAL A 135 -11.44 -8.44 -5.68
N ASN A 136 -11.98 -7.48 -6.42
CA ASN A 136 -12.07 -7.49 -7.86
C ASN A 136 -11.19 -6.37 -8.45
N TRP A 137 -10.72 -6.54 -9.67
CA TRP A 137 -10.00 -5.53 -10.45
C TRP A 137 -10.11 -5.88 -11.93
N THR A 138 -9.83 -4.91 -12.82
CA THR A 138 -9.75 -5.16 -14.27
C THR A 138 -8.38 -5.67 -14.67
N THR A 139 -7.33 -4.98 -14.21
CA THR A 139 -5.93 -5.37 -14.41
C THR A 139 -5.20 -5.31 -13.08
N GLY A 140 -4.28 -6.24 -12.88
CA GLY A 140 -3.43 -6.29 -11.70
C GLY A 140 -2.07 -6.77 -12.16
N ARG A 141 -1.06 -5.92 -12.08
CA ARG A 141 0.29 -6.21 -12.57
C ARG A 141 1.32 -5.74 -11.57
N SER A 142 2.33 -6.55 -11.35
CA SER A 142 3.54 -6.16 -10.65
C SER A 142 4.78 -6.39 -11.51
N SER A 143 5.83 -5.63 -11.26
CA SER A 143 7.13 -5.87 -11.85
C SER A 143 8.24 -5.64 -10.84
N ILE A 144 9.30 -6.44 -10.92
CA ILE A 144 10.49 -6.31 -10.08
C ILE A 144 11.70 -6.36 -11.01
N THR A 145 12.57 -5.35 -10.88
CA THR A 145 13.85 -5.29 -11.58
C THR A 145 14.99 -5.39 -10.58
N GLY A 146 15.93 -6.30 -10.82
CA GLY A 146 17.11 -6.49 -10.00
C GLY A 146 17.37 -7.96 -9.68
N LEU A 147 18.34 -8.21 -8.80
CA LEU A 147 18.61 -9.55 -8.29
C LEU A 147 17.71 -9.83 -7.08
N PRO A 148 17.33 -11.09 -6.80
CA PRO A 148 16.49 -11.42 -5.64
C PRO A 148 17.04 -10.92 -4.30
N THR A 149 18.35 -10.80 -4.16
CA THR A 149 19.02 -10.29 -2.94
C THR A 149 19.18 -8.78 -2.92
N ASN A 150 19.04 -8.10 -4.06
CA ASN A 150 19.21 -6.66 -4.19
C ASN A 150 18.24 -6.11 -5.27
N PRO A 151 16.94 -5.98 -4.93
CA PRO A 151 15.95 -5.41 -5.83
C PRO A 151 16.23 -3.91 -6.05
N GLN A 152 16.24 -3.48 -7.31
CA GLN A 152 16.51 -2.07 -7.67
C GLN A 152 15.22 -1.27 -7.85
N ARG A 153 14.19 -1.91 -8.40
CA ARG A 153 12.88 -1.32 -8.64
C ARG A 153 11.79 -2.36 -8.43
N ALA A 154 10.68 -1.96 -7.83
CA ALA A 154 9.46 -2.74 -7.76
C ALA A 154 8.28 -1.83 -8.13
N SER A 155 7.27 -2.39 -8.79
CA SER A 155 6.01 -1.70 -9.04
C SER A 155 4.85 -2.66 -8.87
N ILE A 156 3.71 -2.12 -8.46
CA ILE A 156 2.44 -2.83 -8.46
C ILE A 156 1.34 -1.86 -8.84
N VAL A 157 0.47 -2.27 -9.76
CA VAL A 157 -0.55 -1.45 -10.40
C VAL A 157 -1.85 -2.24 -10.48
N PHE A 158 -2.96 -1.60 -10.12
CA PHE A 158 -4.30 -2.14 -10.23
C PHE A 158 -5.25 -1.13 -10.86
N ASP A 159 -6.01 -1.57 -11.87
CA ASP A 159 -7.09 -0.81 -12.48
C ASP A 159 -8.44 -1.25 -11.94
N ASN A 160 -9.28 -0.27 -11.58
CA ASN A 160 -10.61 -0.45 -10.99
C ASN A 160 -10.66 -1.44 -9.80
N PRO A 161 -9.73 -1.39 -8.82
CA PRO A 161 -9.81 -2.28 -7.67
C PRO A 161 -11.07 -1.98 -6.84
N ALA A 162 -11.77 -3.04 -6.45
CA ALA A 162 -12.97 -2.99 -5.61
C ALA A 162 -12.90 -4.07 -4.53
N ILE A 163 -13.11 -3.68 -3.27
CA ILE A 163 -13.14 -4.54 -2.10
C ILE A 163 -14.57 -4.56 -1.58
N ASP A 164 -15.16 -5.74 -1.53
CA ASP A 164 -16.49 -5.99 -0.99
C ASP A 164 -16.38 -6.90 0.25
N ARG A 165 -17.09 -6.57 1.33
CA ARG A 165 -17.29 -7.49 2.47
C ARG A 165 -18.31 -8.53 2.07
N ILE A 166 -18.04 -9.79 2.36
CA ILE A 166 -18.98 -10.90 2.21
C ILE A 166 -19.58 -11.22 3.58
N ASN A 167 -20.90 -11.08 3.69
CA ASN A 167 -21.68 -11.51 4.85
C ASN A 167 -22.81 -12.45 4.37
N GLY A 168 -22.52 -13.75 4.30
CA GLY A 168 -23.44 -14.73 3.72
C GLY A 168 -23.69 -14.45 2.22
N PRO A 169 -24.96 -14.33 1.76
CA PRO A 169 -25.25 -14.02 0.36
C PRO A 169 -25.08 -12.53 0.01
N VAL A 170 -24.90 -11.65 1.00
CA VAL A 170 -24.85 -10.20 0.80
C VAL A 170 -23.39 -9.75 0.62
N GLN A 171 -23.14 -8.98 -0.45
CA GLN A 171 -21.88 -8.29 -0.67
C GLN A 171 -22.07 -6.79 -0.47
N THR A 172 -21.32 -6.19 0.46
CA THR A 172 -21.37 -4.75 0.73
C THR A 172 -20.05 -4.09 0.34
N PRO A 173 -20.08 -3.02 -0.48
CA PRO A 173 -18.86 -2.37 -0.93
C PRO A 173 -18.15 -1.67 0.22
N LEU A 174 -16.85 -1.97 0.41
CA LEU A 174 -16.00 -1.35 1.43
C LEU A 174 -15.08 -0.30 0.84
N ALA A 175 -14.41 -0.59 -0.26
CA ALA A 175 -13.50 0.35 -0.88
C ALA A 175 -13.44 0.16 -2.39
N LYS A 176 -13.28 1.25 -3.14
CA LYS A 176 -13.10 1.22 -4.60
C LYS A 176 -12.14 2.33 -5.02
N ALA A 177 -11.40 2.12 -6.10
CA ALA A 177 -10.66 3.17 -6.77
C ALA A 177 -10.74 2.95 -8.28
N GLY A 178 -10.51 4.00 -9.08
CA GLY A 178 -10.34 3.87 -10.53
C GLY A 178 -8.96 3.34 -10.89
N HIS A 179 -7.94 3.73 -10.13
CA HIS A 179 -6.55 3.31 -10.34
C HIS A 179 -5.77 3.37 -9.03
N VAL A 180 -4.88 2.39 -8.80
CA VAL A 180 -3.94 2.37 -7.68
C VAL A 180 -2.60 1.88 -8.18
N GLU A 181 -1.54 2.67 -8.00
CA GLU A 181 -0.18 2.26 -8.30
C GLU A 181 0.79 2.60 -7.19
N LEU A 182 1.73 1.69 -6.94
CA LEU A 182 2.82 1.85 -5.99
C LEU A 182 4.12 1.47 -6.70
N HIS A 183 5.06 2.42 -6.73
CA HIS A 183 6.40 2.25 -7.26
C HIS A 183 7.41 2.42 -6.14
N GLY A 184 8.47 1.61 -6.16
CA GLY A 184 9.59 1.70 -5.25
C GLY A 184 10.90 1.55 -6.03
N ARG A 185 11.93 2.32 -5.65
CA ARG A 185 13.28 2.16 -6.17
C ARG A 185 14.33 2.55 -5.14
N ILE A 186 15.55 2.04 -5.30
CA ILE A 186 16.70 2.56 -4.57
C ILE A 186 16.98 3.99 -5.09
N ALA A 187 17.15 4.95 -4.18
CA ALA A 187 17.46 6.33 -4.51
C ALA A 187 18.87 6.41 -5.12
N GLU A 188 19.05 7.27 -6.13
CA GLU A 188 20.35 7.43 -6.78
C GLU A 188 21.39 7.98 -5.81
N GLY A 189 22.61 7.45 -5.86
CA GLY A 189 23.68 7.83 -4.93
C GLY A 189 23.56 7.23 -3.52
N SER A 190 22.57 6.35 -3.27
CA SER A 190 22.46 5.64 -1.99
C SER A 190 23.69 4.76 -1.72
N PRO A 191 24.22 4.78 -0.48
CA PRO A 191 25.25 3.84 -0.05
C PRO A 191 24.75 2.40 -0.07
N GLN A 192 25.61 1.45 -0.43
CA GLN A 192 25.20 0.04 -0.60
C GLN A 192 24.80 -0.65 0.71
N ASP A 193 25.35 -0.21 1.84
CA ASP A 193 25.14 -0.77 3.17
C ASP A 193 23.99 -0.11 3.95
N HIS A 194 23.51 1.04 3.48
CA HIS A 194 22.35 1.74 4.01
C HIS A 194 21.56 2.42 2.88
N PRO A 195 20.88 1.63 2.05
CA PRO A 195 20.15 2.16 0.91
C PRO A 195 18.96 3.01 1.38
N VAL A 196 18.71 4.11 0.66
CA VAL A 196 17.47 4.88 0.78
C VAL A 196 16.51 4.40 -0.29
N ILE A 197 15.27 4.11 0.08
CA ILE A 197 14.25 3.60 -0.82
C ILE A 197 13.24 4.71 -1.06
N GLU A 198 13.14 5.16 -2.30
CA GLU A 198 12.10 6.08 -2.74
C GLU A 198 10.86 5.31 -3.14
N THR A 199 9.71 5.73 -2.63
CA THR A 199 8.41 5.15 -3.02
C THR A 199 7.44 6.25 -3.45
N VAL A 200 6.60 5.91 -4.42
CA VAL A 200 5.52 6.76 -4.91
C VAL A 200 4.25 5.94 -4.94
N LEU A 201 3.21 6.40 -4.26
CA LEU A 201 1.87 5.84 -4.25
C LEU A 201 0.93 6.83 -4.92
N GLN A 202 0.16 6.36 -5.89
CA GLN A 202 -0.92 7.12 -6.51
C GLN A 202 -2.24 6.35 -6.40
N ILE A 203 -3.30 7.06 -6.02
CA ILE A 203 -4.67 6.56 -5.96
C ILE A 203 -5.55 7.56 -6.70
N SER A 204 -6.37 7.08 -7.62
CA SER A 204 -7.32 7.90 -8.37
C SER A 204 -8.76 7.46 -8.11
N GLY A 205 -9.63 8.40 -7.75
CA GLY A 205 -11.04 8.15 -7.45
C GLY A 205 -11.27 7.15 -6.31
N GLY A 206 -10.41 7.15 -5.31
CA GLY A 206 -10.51 6.30 -4.12
C GLY A 206 -11.76 6.61 -3.30
N THR A 207 -12.43 5.59 -2.79
CA THR A 207 -13.56 5.68 -1.86
C THR A 207 -13.42 4.58 -0.82
N ILE A 208 -13.70 4.89 0.44
CA ILE A 208 -13.66 3.96 1.56
C ILE A 208 -14.90 4.20 2.43
N GLN A 209 -15.75 3.19 2.50
CA GLN A 209 -16.95 3.17 3.30
C GLN A 209 -16.63 2.76 4.74
N GLU A 210 -17.51 3.10 5.69
CA GLU A 210 -17.46 2.68 7.10
C GLU A 210 -16.27 3.18 7.95
N VAL A 211 -15.23 3.79 7.36
CA VAL A 211 -14.09 4.34 8.13
C VAL A 211 -14.37 5.76 8.61
N HIS A 212 -14.75 6.66 7.70
CA HIS A 212 -15.10 8.05 8.01
C HIS A 212 -15.97 8.63 6.88
N PRO A 213 -16.99 9.47 7.16
CA PRO A 213 -17.84 10.06 6.12
C PRO A 213 -17.08 10.79 5.01
N LEU A 214 -15.94 11.41 5.36
CA LEU A 214 -15.05 12.06 4.38
C LEU A 214 -14.42 11.07 3.40
N LEU A 215 -14.09 9.85 3.82
CA LEU A 215 -13.48 8.87 2.93
C LEU A 215 -14.51 8.18 2.02
N ALA A 216 -15.80 8.32 2.31
CA ALA A 216 -16.87 7.79 1.45
C ALA A 216 -17.02 8.59 0.14
N GLN A 217 -16.52 9.83 0.10
CA GLN A 217 -16.48 10.65 -1.10
C GLN A 217 -15.20 10.35 -1.92
N PRO A 218 -15.25 10.43 -3.26
CA PRO A 218 -14.08 10.19 -4.11
C PRO A 218 -12.91 11.11 -3.76
N PHE A 219 -11.72 10.55 -3.65
CA PHE A 219 -10.48 11.31 -3.46
C PHE A 219 -9.36 10.81 -4.37
N ASP A 220 -8.45 11.72 -4.70
CA ASP A 220 -7.18 11.41 -5.33
C ASP A 220 -6.06 11.59 -4.32
N ALA A 221 -5.06 10.69 -4.33
CA ALA A 221 -3.90 10.77 -3.46
C ALA A 221 -2.61 10.55 -4.26
N ASP A 222 -1.59 11.36 -3.98
CA ASP A 222 -0.22 11.24 -4.46
C ASP A 222 0.71 11.33 -3.25
N VAL A 223 1.47 10.28 -2.96
CA VAL A 223 2.35 10.21 -1.79
C VAL A 223 3.74 9.77 -2.23
N GLN A 224 4.73 10.59 -1.92
CA GLN A 224 6.14 10.36 -2.20
C GLN A 224 6.91 10.30 -0.89
N THR A 225 7.61 9.19 -0.68
CA THR A 225 8.37 8.97 0.56
C THR A 225 9.77 8.45 0.30
N LYS A 226 10.66 8.67 1.27
CA LYS A 226 11.99 8.07 1.35
C LYS A 226 12.08 7.27 2.64
N LEU A 227 12.34 5.97 2.51
CA LEU A 227 12.54 5.05 3.62
C LEU A 227 14.04 4.81 3.83
N SER A 228 14.50 4.95 5.06
CA SER A 228 15.86 4.60 5.50
C SER A 228 15.82 3.43 6.50
N GLY A 229 16.98 2.80 6.72
CA GLY A 229 17.13 1.70 7.69
C GLY A 229 16.77 0.31 7.17
N LEU A 230 16.22 0.18 5.95
CA LEU A 230 15.94 -1.10 5.32
C LEU A 230 17.18 -1.68 4.63
N LYS A 231 17.97 -2.47 5.36
CA LYS A 231 19.26 -3.02 4.87
C LYS A 231 19.17 -4.42 4.25
N ASP A 232 18.13 -5.16 4.60
CA ASP A 232 17.93 -6.55 4.22
C ASP A 232 16.56 -6.71 3.55
N PHE A 233 16.49 -7.42 2.44
CA PHE A 233 15.24 -7.71 1.71
C PHE A 233 14.76 -9.15 1.94
N ALA A 234 15.44 -9.92 2.78
CA ALA A 234 15.08 -11.30 3.06
C ALA A 234 13.68 -11.41 3.67
N PRO A 235 12.91 -12.45 3.34
CA PRO A 235 11.57 -12.66 3.89
C PRO A 235 11.56 -12.72 5.43
N LYS A 236 10.90 -11.78 6.12
CA LYS A 236 10.70 -11.76 7.59
C LYS A 236 9.27 -11.36 7.98
N PRO A 237 8.78 -11.68 9.20
CA PRO A 237 7.58 -11.08 9.76
C PRO A 237 7.72 -9.56 9.92
N TRP A 238 6.63 -8.79 9.78
CA TRP A 238 6.69 -7.33 9.90
C TRP A 238 7.18 -6.82 11.26
N PRO A 239 6.81 -7.40 12.41
CA PRO A 239 7.31 -6.93 13.70
C PRO A 239 8.84 -6.97 13.80
N GLU A 240 9.44 -8.08 13.37
CA GLU A 240 10.89 -8.23 13.32
C GLU A 240 11.51 -7.20 12.36
N ARG A 241 10.87 -7.01 11.19
CA ARG A 241 11.31 -6.02 10.22
C ARG A 241 11.31 -4.59 10.77
N PHE A 242 10.22 -4.18 11.43
CA PHE A 242 10.11 -2.84 11.99
C PHE A 242 11.11 -2.62 13.13
N ARG A 243 11.38 -3.66 13.93
CA ARG A 243 12.43 -3.62 14.97
C ARG A 243 13.82 -3.42 14.38
N GLU A 244 14.15 -4.10 13.28
CA GLU A 244 15.43 -3.93 12.59
C GLU A 244 15.59 -2.53 11.98
N ILE A 245 14.52 -2.03 11.33
CA ILE A 245 14.50 -0.66 10.79
C ILE A 245 14.72 0.34 11.94
N GLN A 246 14.02 0.17 13.06
CA GLN A 246 14.16 1.03 14.24
C GLN A 246 15.58 0.98 14.81
N ALA A 247 16.15 -0.22 14.99
CA ALA A 247 17.52 -0.40 15.49
C ALA A 247 18.59 0.18 14.55
N ALA A 248 18.29 0.29 13.24
CA ALA A 248 19.14 0.92 12.25
C ALA A 248 18.97 2.46 12.19
N GLY A 249 18.18 3.08 13.08
CA GLY A 249 17.86 4.51 13.02
C GLY A 249 16.96 4.89 11.84
N GLY A 250 16.21 3.91 11.32
CA GLY A 250 15.36 4.05 10.15
C GLY A 250 14.17 4.98 10.40
N HIS A 251 13.85 5.75 9.38
CA HIS A 251 12.74 6.69 9.35
C HIS A 251 12.14 6.75 7.95
N VAL A 252 10.91 7.25 7.89
CA VAL A 252 10.20 7.56 6.65
C VAL A 252 10.10 9.07 6.55
N GLU A 253 10.78 9.64 5.57
CA GLU A 253 10.60 11.03 5.17
C GLU A 253 9.46 11.08 4.15
N ILE A 254 8.37 11.78 4.49
CA ILE A 254 7.30 12.12 3.54
C ILE A 254 7.72 13.40 2.85
N VAL A 255 8.25 13.25 1.63
CA VAL A 255 8.70 14.37 0.79
C VAL A 255 7.50 15.20 0.35
N ARG A 256 6.43 14.52 -0.05
CA ARG A 256 5.16 15.13 -0.43
C ARG A 256 4.04 14.11 -0.24
N SER A 257 2.95 14.52 0.39
CA SER A 257 1.69 13.77 0.41
C SER A 257 0.58 14.72 0.05
N ARG A 258 -0.05 14.57 -1.11
CA ARG A 258 -1.17 15.38 -1.58
C ARG A 258 -2.43 14.54 -1.63
N ILE A 259 -3.49 14.99 -0.98
CA ILE A 259 -4.82 14.39 -1.06
C ILE A 259 -5.79 15.46 -1.55
N GLN A 260 -6.62 15.14 -2.54
CA GLN A 260 -7.64 16.03 -3.07
C GLN A 260 -9.01 15.35 -3.09
N GLN A 261 -10.01 16.11 -2.67
CA GLN A 261 -11.40 15.69 -2.68
C GLN A 261 -12.28 16.89 -3.04
N GLY A 262 -12.77 16.94 -4.28
CA GLY A 262 -13.46 18.11 -4.79
C GLY A 262 -12.59 19.37 -4.67
N ASP A 263 -13.04 20.34 -3.89
CA ASP A 263 -12.33 21.60 -3.62
C ASP A 263 -11.31 21.52 -2.48
N LEU A 264 -11.35 20.47 -1.66
CA LEU A 264 -10.42 20.25 -0.57
C LEU A 264 -9.09 19.75 -1.13
N VAL A 265 -8.00 20.43 -0.76
CA VAL A 265 -6.64 19.97 -1.04
C VAL A 265 -5.85 20.00 0.25
N ALA A 266 -5.26 18.85 0.61
CA ALA A 266 -4.36 18.72 1.74
C ALA A 266 -2.99 18.30 1.24
N VAL A 267 -1.94 19.00 1.67
CA VAL A 267 -0.55 18.62 1.44
C VAL A 267 0.14 18.44 2.79
N ALA A 268 0.88 17.35 2.95
CA ALA A 268 1.69 17.11 4.14
C ALA A 268 3.13 16.70 3.77
N ALA A 269 4.07 17.11 4.60
CA ALA A 269 5.47 16.70 4.52
C ALA A 269 6.08 16.62 5.93
N GLY A 270 7.11 15.79 6.10
CA GLY A 270 7.81 15.67 7.37
C GLY A 270 8.46 14.31 7.54
N THR A 271 8.77 13.93 8.77
CA THR A 271 9.53 12.71 9.05
C THR A 271 8.89 11.95 10.19
N LEU A 272 8.72 10.64 9.98
CA LEU A 272 8.20 9.71 10.97
C LEU A 272 9.25 8.61 11.23
N GLY A 273 9.47 8.30 12.50
CA GLY A 273 10.32 7.21 12.95
C GLY A 273 9.55 6.25 13.86
N LEU A 274 10.27 5.26 14.38
CA LEU A 274 9.76 4.34 15.38
C LEU A 274 10.54 4.51 16.68
N ASN A 275 9.83 4.59 17.79
CA ASN A 275 10.43 4.61 19.11
C ASN A 275 10.80 3.19 19.58
N ALA A 276 11.45 3.08 20.74
CA ALA A 276 11.86 1.79 21.32
C ALA A 276 10.68 0.84 21.62
N SER A 277 9.48 1.37 21.78
CA SER A 277 8.23 0.64 22.01
C SER A 277 7.54 0.21 20.70
N GLY A 278 8.17 0.44 19.55
CA GLY A 278 7.62 0.17 18.23
C GLY A 278 6.48 1.10 17.82
N ARG A 279 6.31 2.24 18.49
CA ARG A 279 5.28 3.23 18.16
C ARG A 279 5.84 4.32 17.27
N ILE A 280 4.98 4.85 16.41
CA ILE A 280 5.33 5.94 15.50
C ILE A 280 5.54 7.23 16.29
N GLU A 281 6.62 7.93 15.96
CA GLU A 281 6.94 9.26 16.48
C GLU A 281 7.44 10.19 15.38
N GLY A 282 7.33 11.50 15.58
CA GLY A 282 7.77 12.51 14.61
C GLY A 282 6.74 13.61 14.39
N GLU A 283 6.92 14.37 13.33
CA GLU A 283 6.09 15.52 13.02
C GLU A 283 5.85 15.63 11.51
N LEU A 284 4.60 15.92 11.14
CA LEU A 284 4.20 16.28 9.79
C LEU A 284 3.64 17.69 9.78
N GLN A 285 4.13 18.50 8.86
CA GLN A 285 3.56 19.80 8.55
C GLN A 285 2.49 19.61 7.48
N MET A 286 1.24 19.86 7.84
CA MET A 286 0.09 19.68 6.96
C MET A 286 -0.54 21.03 6.63
N THR A 287 -0.65 21.34 5.35
CA THR A 287 -1.34 22.51 4.83
C THR A 287 -2.62 22.09 4.13
N VAL A 288 -3.76 22.67 4.54
CA VAL A 288 -5.08 22.34 4.00
C VAL A 288 -5.74 23.59 3.44
N ALA A 289 -6.18 23.52 2.18
CA ALA A 289 -7.03 24.52 1.53
C ALA A 289 -8.46 23.99 1.37
N GLY A 290 -9.46 24.85 1.62
CA GLY A 290 -10.87 24.48 1.52
C GLY A 290 -11.39 23.70 2.74
N ILE A 291 -10.68 23.72 3.87
CA ILE A 291 -11.07 23.04 5.12
C ILE A 291 -12.46 23.49 5.61
N GLU A 292 -12.85 24.73 5.28
CA GLU A 292 -14.11 25.35 5.69
C GLU A 292 -15.34 24.55 5.25
N LYS A 293 -15.24 23.88 4.09
CA LYS A 293 -16.33 23.06 3.54
C LYS A 293 -16.45 21.69 4.21
N VAL A 294 -15.42 21.28 4.94
CA VAL A 294 -15.27 19.95 5.53
C VAL A 294 -15.62 19.96 7.02
N ILE A 295 -15.59 21.13 7.66
CA ILE A 295 -15.91 21.31 9.10
C ILE A 295 -17.27 20.66 9.47
N PRO A 296 -18.37 20.83 8.73
CA PRO A 296 -19.64 20.19 9.08
C PRO A 296 -19.54 18.66 9.00
N ALA A 297 -18.77 18.15 8.03
CA ALA A 297 -18.58 16.71 7.80
C ALA A 297 -17.59 16.05 8.77
N LEU A 298 -16.79 16.82 9.51
CA LEU A 298 -15.95 16.34 10.61
C LEU A 298 -16.75 16.02 11.87
N GLY A 299 -18.05 16.32 11.92
CA GLY A 299 -18.94 15.91 13.01
C GLY A 299 -18.63 16.57 14.36
N ILE A 300 -17.85 17.66 14.38
CA ILE A 300 -17.53 18.41 15.60
C ILE A 300 -18.82 18.95 16.24
N GLU A 301 -19.81 19.32 15.44
CA GLU A 301 -21.15 19.71 15.87
C GLU A 301 -21.84 18.60 16.67
N LYS A 302 -21.70 17.33 16.25
CA LYS A 302 -22.24 16.17 16.98
C LYS A 302 -21.54 15.94 18.32
N MET A 303 -20.22 16.16 18.39
CA MET A 303 -19.50 16.08 19.67
C MET A 303 -19.90 17.18 20.65
N LEU A 304 -20.30 18.36 20.16
CA LEU A 304 -20.84 19.44 21.00
C LEU A 304 -22.32 19.23 21.38
N GLU A 305 -23.13 18.61 20.53
CA GLU A 305 -24.56 18.36 20.80
C GLU A 305 -24.84 17.09 21.61
N GLU A 306 -24.12 15.99 21.37
CA GLU A 306 -24.34 14.70 22.06
C GLU A 306 -23.71 14.67 23.47
N GLY A 307 -22.88 15.67 23.82
CA GLY A 307 -22.17 15.72 25.08
C GLY A 307 -21.09 14.63 25.20
N VAL A 308 -20.12 14.82 26.10
CA VAL A 308 -19.06 13.83 26.31
C VAL A 308 -19.67 12.51 26.80
N PRO A 309 -19.49 11.37 26.09
CA PRO A 309 -20.03 10.10 26.52
C PRO A 309 -19.53 9.73 27.91
N GLN A 310 -20.39 9.11 28.73
CA GLN A 310 -20.08 8.85 30.12
C GLN A 310 -18.89 7.89 30.32
N ALA A 311 -18.70 6.99 29.35
CA ALA A 311 -17.52 6.13 29.26
C ALA A 311 -16.19 6.89 29.05
N THR A 312 -16.24 8.10 28.50
CA THR A 312 -15.09 8.98 28.33
C THR A 312 -14.84 9.81 29.60
N LEU A 313 -15.91 10.24 30.29
CA LEU A 313 -15.83 10.92 31.59
C LEU A 313 -15.27 10.00 32.69
N ASP A 314 -15.68 8.74 32.75
CA ASP A 314 -15.18 7.76 33.74
C ASP A 314 -13.69 7.46 33.58
N LYS A 315 -13.12 7.64 32.38
CA LYS A 315 -11.69 7.47 32.10
C LYS A 315 -10.84 8.68 32.50
N VAL A 316 -11.43 9.87 32.53
CA VAL A 316 -10.71 11.14 32.74
C VAL A 316 -10.92 11.67 34.16
N ALA A 317 -12.11 11.44 34.76
CA ALA A 317 -12.47 11.81 36.11
C ALA A 317 -13.48 10.78 36.69
N PRO A 318 -13.00 9.70 37.32
CA PRO A 318 -13.87 8.66 37.87
C PRO A 318 -14.83 9.24 38.91
N GLY A 319 -16.15 9.03 38.72
CA GLY A 319 -17.19 9.42 39.67
C GLY A 319 -17.99 10.69 39.34
N VAL A 320 -17.68 11.39 38.25
CA VAL A 320 -18.47 12.55 37.80
C VAL A 320 -19.60 12.10 36.88
N LYS A 321 -20.86 12.20 37.31
CA LYS A 321 -22.02 11.84 36.47
C LYS A 321 -22.31 12.93 35.43
N SER A 322 -22.63 12.57 34.19
CA SER A 322 -23.10 13.51 33.15
C SER A 322 -24.29 14.37 33.61
N GLN A 323 -25.09 13.83 34.52
CA GLN A 323 -26.23 14.50 35.14
C GLN A 323 -25.81 15.65 36.08
N ASP A 324 -24.66 15.55 36.75
CA ASP A 324 -24.13 16.61 37.62
C ASP A 324 -23.57 17.78 36.79
N LEU A 325 -23.00 17.49 35.62
CA LEU A 325 -22.61 18.51 34.64
C LEU A 325 -23.83 19.22 34.07
N ASN A 326 -24.88 18.50 33.68
CA ASN A 326 -26.15 19.10 33.23
C ASN A 326 -26.81 19.97 34.31
N ASN A 327 -26.73 19.56 35.57
CA ASN A 327 -27.20 20.36 36.71
C ASN A 327 -26.35 21.61 36.93
N LEU A 328 -25.04 21.53 36.72
CA LEU A 328 -24.12 22.68 36.77
C LEU A 328 -24.43 23.69 35.65
N PHE A 329 -24.63 23.21 34.42
CA PHE A 329 -25.01 24.05 33.28
C PHE A 329 -26.41 24.68 33.46
N GLY A 330 -27.36 23.93 34.03
CA GLY A 330 -28.69 24.44 34.40
C GLY A 330 -28.66 25.46 35.56
N ALA A 331 -27.71 25.31 36.50
CA ALA A 331 -27.49 26.28 37.58
C ALA A 331 -26.82 27.58 37.06
N LEU A 332 -25.92 27.46 36.08
CA LEU A 332 -25.30 28.59 35.38
C LEU A 332 -26.32 29.43 34.60
N ASP A 333 -27.29 28.79 33.93
CA ASP A 333 -28.35 29.48 33.17
C ASP A 333 -29.36 30.19 34.10
N LYS A 334 -29.50 29.73 35.35
CA LYS A 334 -30.27 30.41 36.41
C LYS A 334 -29.54 31.60 37.04
N ALA A 335 -28.20 31.58 37.05
CA ALA A 335 -27.40 32.66 37.63
C ALA A 335 -27.28 33.87 36.69
N ILE A 336 -27.31 33.66 35.35
CA ILE A 336 -27.25 34.71 34.34
C ILE A 336 -28.17 34.33 33.15
N PRO A 337 -29.39 34.91 33.06
CA PRO A 337 -30.33 34.60 31.99
C PRO A 337 -29.76 35.01 30.62
N GLY A 338 -29.61 34.05 29.69
CA GLY A 338 -29.26 34.32 28.29
C GLY A 338 -27.93 33.73 27.80
N LEU A 339 -27.10 33.18 28.68
CA LEU A 339 -25.84 32.51 28.28
C LEU A 339 -26.10 31.28 27.40
N GLY A 340 -27.14 30.49 27.68
CA GLY A 340 -27.50 29.34 26.83
C GLY A 340 -27.86 29.70 25.38
N LYS A 341 -28.41 30.91 25.14
CA LYS A 341 -28.73 31.40 23.78
C LYS A 341 -27.51 31.94 23.05
N VAL A 342 -26.59 32.60 23.76
CA VAL A 342 -25.33 33.11 23.18
C VAL A 342 -24.39 31.96 22.80
N VAL A 343 -24.36 30.88 23.58
CA VAL A 343 -23.57 29.68 23.26
C VAL A 343 -24.15 28.91 22.07
N LYS A 344 -25.48 28.79 21.95
CA LYS A 344 -26.14 28.14 20.80
C LYS A 344 -26.09 28.97 19.51
N GLN A 345 -26.22 30.28 19.57
CA GLN A 345 -26.14 31.14 18.38
C GLN A 345 -24.70 31.38 17.89
N ASN A 346 -23.70 31.30 18.78
CA ASN A 346 -22.29 31.43 18.42
C ASN A 346 -21.54 30.11 18.31
N ALA A 347 -22.18 28.94 18.30
CA ALA A 347 -21.47 27.67 18.09
C ALA A 347 -20.73 27.67 16.73
N ASN A 348 -21.36 28.18 15.66
CA ASN A 348 -20.72 28.29 14.34
C ASN A 348 -19.63 29.38 14.30
N ALA A 349 -19.79 30.47 15.04
CA ALA A 349 -18.79 31.54 15.13
C ALA A 349 -17.60 31.18 16.05
N GLY A 350 -17.84 30.42 17.11
CA GLY A 350 -16.86 29.94 18.08
C GLY A 350 -16.04 28.77 17.56
N VAL A 351 -16.63 27.90 16.74
CA VAL A 351 -15.88 26.88 15.97
C VAL A 351 -15.03 27.55 14.88
N ALA A 352 -15.56 28.54 14.16
CA ALA A 352 -14.76 29.31 13.19
C ALA A 352 -13.64 30.15 13.85
N ALA A 353 -13.87 30.74 15.03
CA ALA A 353 -12.87 31.47 15.80
C ALA A 353 -11.83 30.54 16.43
N GLY A 354 -12.25 29.38 16.94
CA GLY A 354 -11.36 28.32 17.42
C GLY A 354 -10.45 27.81 16.31
N ILE A 355 -10.99 27.52 15.13
CA ILE A 355 -10.22 27.08 13.96
C ILE A 355 -9.32 28.22 13.42
N ASN A 356 -9.72 29.48 13.54
CA ASN A 356 -8.85 30.63 13.26
C ASN A 356 -7.68 30.77 14.26
N SER A 357 -7.75 30.14 15.43
CA SER A 357 -6.64 30.02 16.38
C SER A 357 -5.79 28.75 16.21
N PHE A 358 -6.31 27.74 15.50
CA PHE A 358 -5.57 26.53 15.16
C PHE A 358 -4.90 26.71 13.79
N GLY A 359 -3.58 26.56 13.76
CA GLY A 359 -2.77 26.65 12.54
C GLY A 359 -2.44 28.06 12.06
N THR A 360 -1.35 28.17 11.32
CA THR A 360 -0.89 29.44 10.74
C THR A 360 -1.54 29.66 9.39
N ALA A 361 -1.84 30.93 9.06
CA ALA A 361 -2.30 31.29 7.73
C ALA A 361 -1.23 30.87 6.70
N ALA A 362 -1.68 30.20 5.64
CA ALA A 362 -0.83 29.71 4.56
C ALA A 362 -1.53 29.91 3.22
N GLU A 363 -0.80 29.63 2.14
CA GLU A 363 -1.35 29.61 0.78
C GLU A 363 -1.00 28.27 0.15
N LEU A 364 -1.98 27.65 -0.51
CA LEU A 364 -1.79 26.38 -1.22
C LEU A 364 -2.49 26.47 -2.57
N GLU A 365 -1.72 26.32 -3.65
CA GLU A 365 -2.23 26.38 -5.03
C GLU A 365 -3.04 27.68 -5.32
N GLY A 366 -2.58 28.82 -4.80
CA GLY A 366 -3.25 30.13 -4.99
C GLY A 366 -4.49 30.35 -4.14
N LYS A 367 -4.82 29.40 -3.24
CA LYS A 367 -5.99 29.45 -2.37
C LYS A 367 -5.57 29.71 -0.92
N LYS A 368 -6.46 30.38 -0.17
CA LYS A 368 -6.32 30.50 1.29
C LYS A 368 -6.25 29.10 1.90
N ALA A 369 -5.22 28.89 2.70
CA ALA A 369 -4.96 27.61 3.35
C ALA A 369 -4.57 27.85 4.80
N ARG A 370 -4.51 26.75 5.55
CA ARG A 370 -4.10 26.75 6.95
C ARG A 370 -3.08 25.63 7.13
N ALA A 371 -1.96 25.95 7.75
CA ALA A 371 -0.90 25.01 8.06
C ALA A 371 -0.97 24.59 9.53
N PHE A 372 -0.85 23.29 9.79
CA PHE A 372 -0.97 22.68 11.11
C PHE A 372 0.14 21.66 11.32
N PRO A 373 0.82 21.69 12.48
CA PRO A 373 1.69 20.58 12.88
C PRO A 373 0.84 19.40 13.35
N LEU A 374 1.06 18.24 12.75
CA LEU A 374 0.60 16.94 13.21
C LEU A 374 1.75 16.27 13.95
N ARG A 375 1.60 16.08 15.26
CA ARG A 375 2.64 15.48 16.11
C ARG A 375 2.29 14.04 16.45
N PHE A 376 3.28 13.17 16.31
CA PHE A 376 3.21 11.76 16.70
C PHE A 376 4.08 11.58 17.93
N VAL A 377 3.46 11.27 19.06
CA VAL A 377 4.15 11.08 20.35
C VAL A 377 3.68 9.77 20.94
N ASP A 378 4.58 8.78 21.02
CA ASP A 378 4.26 7.43 21.49
C ASP A 378 3.00 6.84 20.79
N GLY A 379 2.95 6.99 19.46
CA GLY A 379 1.83 6.54 18.63
C GLY A 379 0.52 7.33 18.79
N ALA A 380 0.43 8.28 19.74
CA ALA A 380 -0.69 9.21 19.79
C ALA A 380 -0.51 10.30 18.74
N VAL A 381 -1.56 10.52 17.95
CA VAL A 381 -1.59 11.55 16.90
C VAL A 381 -2.28 12.79 17.46
N PHE A 382 -1.58 13.91 17.42
CA PHE A 382 -2.06 15.19 17.90
C PHE A 382 -2.24 16.17 16.75
N PHE A 383 -3.42 16.78 16.67
CA PHE A 383 -3.72 17.94 15.85
C PHE A 383 -3.74 19.16 16.77
N GLY A 384 -2.64 19.92 16.78
CA GLY A 384 -2.43 20.94 17.81
C GLY A 384 -2.44 20.31 19.22
N PRO A 385 -3.23 20.83 20.18
CA PRO A 385 -3.35 20.25 21.53
C PRO A 385 -4.30 19.04 21.61
N ILE A 386 -5.01 18.71 20.53
CA ILE A 386 -6.09 17.70 20.55
C ILE A 386 -5.54 16.36 20.07
N LYS A 387 -5.69 15.32 20.90
CA LYS A 387 -5.42 13.94 20.48
C LYS A 387 -6.55 13.46 19.56
N VAL A 388 -6.24 13.17 18.30
CA VAL A 388 -7.22 12.75 17.29
C VAL A 388 -7.20 11.24 17.04
N ALA A 389 -6.09 10.56 17.31
CA ALA A 389 -5.99 9.11 17.14
C ALA A 389 -4.93 8.49 18.08
N GLN A 390 -5.00 7.17 18.23
CA GLN A 390 -3.97 6.36 18.85
C GLN A 390 -3.63 5.22 17.89
N LEU A 391 -2.39 5.19 17.43
CA LEU A 391 -1.87 4.10 16.61
C LEU A 391 -1.33 2.98 17.51
N PRO A 392 -1.59 1.70 17.16
CA PRO A 392 -1.00 0.56 17.84
C PRO A 392 0.52 0.50 17.57
N PRO A 393 1.29 -0.21 18.43
CA PRO A 393 2.69 -0.47 18.15
C PRO A 393 2.84 -1.39 16.93
N LEU A 394 3.95 -1.25 16.20
CA LEU A 394 4.27 -2.06 15.03
C LEU A 394 5.08 -3.32 15.35
N PHE A 395 5.67 -3.44 16.56
CA PHE A 395 6.43 -4.61 17.00
C PHE A 395 6.52 -4.79 18.52
#